data_AF-A0A6A6V575-F1
#
_entry.id   AF-A0A6A6V575-F1
#
_cell.length_a   1.000
_cell.length_b   1.000
_cell.length_c   1.000
_cell.angle_alpha   90.00
_cell.angle_beta   90.00
_cell.angle_gamma   90.00
#
_symmetry.space_group_name_H-M   'P 1'
#
loop_
_entity.id
_entity.type
_entity.pdbx_description
1 polymer ?
#
loop_
_entity_poly.entity_id
_entity_poly.type
_entity_poly.pdbx_seq_one_letter_code
_entity_poly.pdbx_strand_id
1 'polypeptide(L)'
;MATTTPENVHEKLQKQIDIFIERNPKSYEVNKDASTVIGGGTTKAVLVHSPFPPAFVGGRDCYLTSVDGHEYLDFVSEYCAGMFGHSHPRIQEVITEVCKAGFVLGGPTPNEGKLARALTERFASFDAVRFCNSGTEANTFALATALAFTQKKKVLVFENGYHGGTLSFSRHNRCFCPTSSYTDASMTLHVRGSTWTSVPYLSSRYKAPGAWSQPRRPFSNTFVTRRLGWARF
;
A
#
# COMPACT_ATOMS: atom_id res chain seq x y z
N MET A 1 16.18 30.51 -17.98
CA MET A 1 16.06 29.28 -17.17
C MET A 1 16.84 28.19 -17.88
N ALA A 2 17.89 27.65 -17.28
CA ALA A 2 18.72 26.64 -17.93
C ALA A 2 17.89 25.37 -18.17
N THR A 3 17.71 25.01 -19.44
CA THR A 3 17.04 23.77 -19.87
C THR A 3 17.90 22.58 -19.45
N THR A 4 17.45 21.80 -18.47
CA THR A 4 18.07 20.52 -18.10
C THR A 4 17.92 19.54 -19.25
N THR A 5 19.02 19.22 -19.92
CA THR A 5 19.07 18.09 -20.86
C THR A 5 19.20 16.76 -20.08
N PRO A 6 18.71 15.63 -20.61
CA PRO A 6 18.77 14.33 -19.93
C PRO A 6 20.19 13.91 -19.51
N GLU A 7 21.21 14.22 -20.32
CA GLU A 7 22.61 13.89 -20.05
C GLU A 7 23.14 14.60 -18.79
N ASN A 8 22.64 15.82 -18.54
CA ASN A 8 23.01 16.64 -17.39
C ASN A 8 22.38 16.10 -16.08
N VAL A 9 21.23 15.41 -16.16
CA VAL A 9 20.55 14.86 -14.98
C VAL A 9 21.31 13.67 -14.40
N HIS A 10 21.84 12.78 -15.23
CA HIS A 10 22.58 11.61 -14.77
C HIS A 10 23.87 11.99 -14.04
N GLU A 11 24.65 12.93 -14.58
CA GLU A 11 25.88 13.43 -13.94
C GLU A 11 25.55 14.11 -12.60
N LYS A 12 24.52 14.97 -12.57
CA LYS A 12 24.07 15.61 -11.33
C LYS A 12 23.59 14.59 -10.30
N LEU A 13 22.84 13.58 -10.72
CA LEU A 13 22.37 12.51 -9.84
C LEU A 13 23.55 11.74 -9.25
N GLN A 14 24.52 11.33 -10.08
CA GLN A 14 25.70 10.61 -9.61
C GLN A 14 26.47 11.43 -8.57
N LYS A 15 26.67 12.73 -8.85
CA LYS A 15 27.28 13.64 -7.88
C LYS A 15 26.52 13.70 -6.55
N GLN A 16 25.18 13.68 -6.56
CA GLN A 16 24.41 13.65 -5.32
C GLN A 16 24.50 12.29 -4.61
N ILE A 17 24.57 11.19 -5.35
CA ILE A 17 24.77 9.85 -4.80
C ILE A 17 26.13 9.78 -4.09
N ASP A 18 27.20 10.27 -4.72
CA ASP A 18 28.54 10.25 -4.12
C ASP A 18 28.59 11.06 -2.81
N ILE A 19 28.00 12.27 -2.82
CA ILE A 19 27.87 13.11 -1.62
C ILE A 19 27.05 12.40 -0.53
N PHE A 20 25.96 11.71 -0.92
CA PHE A 20 25.14 10.96 0.02
C PHE A 20 25.93 9.81 0.66
N ILE A 21 26.69 9.05 -0.12
CA ILE A 21 27.52 7.95 0.38
C ILE A 21 28.57 8.47 1.37
N GLU A 22 29.29 9.52 1.00
CA GLU A 22 30.35 10.12 1.84
C GLU A 22 29.80 10.62 3.19
N ARG A 23 28.58 11.16 3.20
CA ARG A 23 27.97 11.74 4.41
C ARG A 23 27.26 10.73 5.30
N ASN A 24 27.04 9.50 4.85
CA ASN A 24 26.24 8.51 5.59
C ASN A 24 26.96 7.15 5.78
N PRO A 25 28.23 7.12 6.24
CA PRO A 25 28.99 5.89 6.38
C PRO A 25 28.40 4.92 7.42
N LYS A 26 27.77 5.41 8.49
CA LYS A 26 27.16 4.53 9.50
C LYS A 26 25.86 3.94 9.00
N SER A 27 25.04 4.72 8.29
CA SER A 27 23.82 4.21 7.66
C SER A 27 24.14 3.09 6.66
N TYR A 28 25.24 3.22 5.91
CA TYR A 28 25.73 2.16 5.02
C TYR A 28 26.03 0.87 5.77
N GLU A 29 26.82 0.92 6.84
CA GLU A 29 27.17 -0.28 7.61
C GLU A 29 25.93 -0.92 8.25
N VAL A 30 24.97 -0.12 8.75
CA VAL A 30 23.68 -0.64 9.25
C VAL A 30 22.91 -1.39 8.16
N ASN A 31 22.79 -0.81 6.96
CA ASN A 31 22.05 -1.46 5.87
C ASN A 31 22.78 -2.71 5.36
N LYS A 32 24.10 -2.66 5.25
CA LYS A 32 24.95 -3.78 4.83
C LYS A 32 24.85 -4.96 5.79
N ASP A 33 24.95 -4.70 7.09
CA ASP A 33 24.80 -5.72 8.13
C ASP A 33 23.39 -6.32 8.10
N ALA A 34 22.34 -5.48 8.10
CA ALA A 34 20.95 -5.94 8.02
C ALA A 34 20.67 -6.75 6.74
N SER A 35 21.32 -6.40 5.63
CA SER A 35 21.16 -7.09 4.34
C SER A 35 21.67 -8.53 4.34
N THR A 36 22.47 -8.93 5.34
CA THR A 36 22.91 -10.33 5.50
C THR A 36 21.77 -11.26 5.91
N VAL A 37 20.72 -10.72 6.53
CA VAL A 37 19.59 -11.48 7.10
C VAL A 37 18.22 -11.03 6.61
N ILE A 38 18.10 -9.82 6.07
CA ILE A 38 16.85 -9.25 5.52
C ILE A 38 17.09 -8.85 4.07
N GLY A 39 16.26 -9.32 3.14
CA GLY A 39 16.36 -8.91 1.74
C GLY A 39 16.24 -7.38 1.59
N GLY A 40 17.31 -6.73 1.11
CA GLY A 40 17.38 -5.26 0.98
C GLY A 40 17.62 -4.50 2.29
N GLY A 41 17.90 -5.20 3.39
CA GLY A 41 18.26 -4.60 4.69
C GLY A 41 17.10 -3.93 5.44
N THR A 42 15.85 -4.16 5.04
CA THR A 42 14.65 -3.63 5.71
C THR A 42 13.43 -4.53 5.49
N THR A 43 12.54 -4.60 6.48
CA THR A 43 11.31 -5.40 6.43
C THR A 43 10.16 -4.70 5.70
N LYS A 44 10.36 -3.45 5.24
CA LYS A 44 9.36 -2.65 4.54
C LYS A 44 9.89 -2.23 3.17
N ALA A 45 9.39 -2.87 2.11
CA ALA A 45 9.93 -2.72 0.74
C ALA A 45 9.98 -1.28 0.23
N VAL A 46 9.05 -0.40 0.64
CA VAL A 46 9.03 1.02 0.22
C VAL A 46 10.23 1.82 0.75
N LEU A 47 10.92 1.33 1.79
CA LEU A 47 12.11 1.96 2.35
C LEU A 47 13.38 1.56 1.59
N VAL A 48 13.32 0.55 0.72
CA VAL A 48 14.48 0.13 -0.07
C VAL A 48 14.70 1.16 -1.18
N HIS A 49 15.87 1.80 -1.18
CA HIS A 49 16.32 2.62 -2.30
C HIS A 49 17.85 2.57 -2.46
N SER A 50 18.32 2.85 -3.67
CA SER A 50 19.74 2.98 -3.98
C SER A 50 20.29 4.33 -3.47
N PRO A 51 21.55 4.41 -3.03
CA PRO A 51 22.50 3.31 -2.83
C PRO A 51 22.19 2.49 -1.56
N PHE A 52 21.61 3.11 -0.53
CA PHE A 52 21.09 2.51 0.69
C PHE A 52 20.22 3.56 1.42
N PRO A 53 19.30 3.17 2.31
CA PRO A 53 18.50 4.11 3.09
C PRO A 53 19.27 4.72 4.27
N PRO A 54 18.96 5.97 4.66
CA PRO A 54 19.44 6.51 5.94
C PRO A 54 18.85 5.71 7.09
N ALA A 55 19.67 5.41 8.09
CA ALA A 55 19.21 4.78 9.33
C ALA A 55 18.95 5.85 10.40
N PHE A 56 17.83 5.75 11.11
CA PHE A 56 17.42 6.72 12.13
C PHE A 56 17.58 6.15 13.54
N VAL A 57 18.07 6.97 14.47
CA VAL A 57 18.26 6.61 15.90
C VAL A 57 17.26 7.30 16.82
N GLY A 58 16.56 8.32 16.34
CA GLY A 58 15.60 9.06 17.14
C GLY A 58 14.76 10.00 16.29
N GLY A 59 13.74 10.57 16.95
CA GLY A 59 12.92 11.63 16.41
C GLY A 59 12.26 12.42 17.52
N ARG A 60 12.04 13.71 17.28
CA ARG A 60 11.36 14.63 18.20
C ARG A 60 10.57 15.64 17.39
N ASP A 61 9.34 15.88 17.80
CA ASP A 61 8.38 16.75 17.11
C ASP A 61 8.26 16.32 15.64
N CYS A 62 8.66 17.17 14.69
CA CYS A 62 8.70 16.86 13.26
C CYS A 62 10.10 16.55 12.73
N TYR A 63 11.08 16.29 13.60
CA TYR A 63 12.47 16.03 13.23
C TYR A 63 12.87 14.57 13.46
N LEU A 64 13.68 14.04 12.55
CA LEU A 64 14.37 12.76 12.66
C LEU A 64 15.88 12.97 12.78
N THR A 65 16.54 12.14 13.58
CA THR A 65 18.00 12.14 13.74
C THR A 65 18.57 10.84 13.18
N SER A 66 19.48 10.91 12.21
CA SER A 66 20.14 9.72 11.66
C SER A 66 21.24 9.17 12.57
N VAL A 67 21.65 7.92 12.36
CA VAL A 67 22.84 7.31 12.99
C VAL A 67 24.12 8.11 12.72
N ASP A 68 24.16 8.83 11.61
CA ASP A 68 25.27 9.70 11.19
C ASP A 68 25.24 11.09 11.86
N GLY A 69 24.18 11.40 12.63
CA GLY A 69 24.03 12.64 13.38
C GLY A 69 23.35 13.78 12.63
N HIS A 70 22.80 13.52 11.43
CA HIS A 70 22.07 14.53 10.66
C HIS A 70 20.64 14.67 11.19
N GLU A 71 20.14 15.90 11.28
CA GLU A 71 18.74 16.20 11.58
C GLU A 71 17.95 16.49 10.30
N TYR A 72 16.79 15.86 10.15
CA TYR A 72 15.90 16.00 9.00
C TYR A 72 14.54 16.48 9.47
N LEU A 73 13.99 17.50 8.79
CA LEU A 73 12.57 17.84 8.91
C LEU A 73 11.76 16.78 8.14
N ASP A 74 10.92 16.01 8.82
CA ASP A 74 10.19 14.88 8.25
C ASP A 74 8.91 15.34 7.54
N PHE A 75 8.95 15.31 6.21
CA PHE A 75 7.77 15.51 5.35
C PHE A 75 7.09 14.20 4.92
N VAL A 76 7.73 13.06 5.17
CA VAL A 76 7.16 11.73 4.86
C VAL A 76 6.16 11.33 5.95
N SER A 77 6.45 11.66 7.21
CA SER A 77 5.55 11.49 8.35
C SER A 77 4.99 10.06 8.43
N GLU A 78 5.88 9.09 8.25
CA GLU A 78 5.60 7.66 8.14
C GLU A 78 4.39 7.33 7.24
N TYR A 79 4.40 7.86 6.01
CA TYR A 79 3.36 7.66 5.01
C TYR A 79 1.96 7.98 5.56
N CYS A 80 1.85 9.13 6.23
CA CYS A 80 0.69 9.66 6.93
C CYS A 80 0.37 9.05 8.31
N ALA A 81 0.97 7.92 8.70
CA ALA A 81 0.70 7.32 10.01
C ALA A 81 1.32 8.14 11.17
N GLY A 82 2.43 8.82 10.91
CA GLY A 82 3.17 9.66 11.86
C GLY A 82 2.62 11.08 12.01
N MET A 83 1.35 11.34 11.66
CA MET A 83 0.78 12.70 11.57
C MET A 83 0.91 13.54 12.84
N PHE A 84 1.08 12.92 14.01
CA PHE A 84 1.27 13.60 15.29
C PHE A 84 2.73 13.92 15.63
N GLY A 85 3.66 13.63 14.71
CA GLY A 85 5.10 13.73 14.94
C GLY A 85 5.66 12.57 15.77
N HIS A 86 6.92 12.68 16.14
CA HIS A 86 7.71 11.61 16.75
C HIS A 86 7.71 11.62 18.28
N SER A 87 7.15 12.66 18.93
CA SER A 87 7.19 12.80 20.39
C SER A 87 5.96 13.51 20.98
N HIS A 88 4.76 13.25 20.44
CA HIS A 88 3.54 13.88 20.96
C HIS A 88 3.31 13.54 22.45
N PRO A 89 3.31 14.52 23.38
CA PRO A 89 3.41 14.25 24.82
C PRO A 89 2.24 13.42 25.34
N ARG A 90 1.02 13.70 24.87
CA ARG A 90 -0.16 12.92 25.26
C ARG A 90 -0.11 11.46 24.80
N ILE A 91 0.48 11.18 23.64
CA ILE A 91 0.58 9.81 23.12
C ILE A 91 1.59 9.02 23.98
N GLN A 92 2.75 9.63 24.26
CA GLN A 92 3.78 9.02 25.12
C GLN A 92 3.27 8.72 26.53
N GLU A 93 2.56 9.66 27.14
CA GLU A 93 1.91 9.50 28.45
C GLU A 93 0.96 8.30 28.45
N VAL A 94 0.03 8.25 27.49
CA VAL A 94 -0.98 7.17 27.42
C VAL A 94 -0.33 5.81 27.16
N ILE A 95 0.68 5.72 26.29
CA ILE A 95 1.42 4.46 26.04
C ILE A 95 2.07 3.98 27.33
N THR A 96 2.72 4.89 28.06
CA THR A 96 3.39 4.56 29.33
C THR A 96 2.41 4.03 30.37
N GLU A 97 1.24 4.67 30.51
CA GLU A 97 0.20 4.20 31.44
C GLU A 97 -0.39 2.84 31.02
N VAL A 98 -0.61 2.61 29.73
CA VAL A 98 -1.07 1.30 29.23
C VAL A 98 -0.04 0.21 29.50
N CYS A 99 1.26 0.48 29.29
CA CYS A 99 2.32 -0.47 29.59
C CYS A 99 2.39 -0.83 31.08
N LYS A 100 2.13 0.13 31.99
CA LYS A 100 2.06 -0.13 33.44
C LYS A 100 0.86 -1.00 33.82
N ALA A 101 -0.28 -0.83 33.15
CA ALA A 101 -1.49 -1.60 33.41
C ALA A 101 -1.42 -3.05 32.87
N GLY A 102 -0.53 -3.31 31.92
CA GLY A 102 -0.38 -4.60 31.23
C GLY A 102 -0.96 -4.58 29.82
N PHE A 103 -0.37 -5.36 28.92
CA PHE A 103 -0.75 -5.47 27.51
C PHE A 103 -1.01 -6.93 27.13
N VAL A 104 -1.75 -7.16 26.04
CA VAL A 104 -2.13 -8.50 25.54
C VAL A 104 -2.93 -9.29 26.60
N LEU A 105 -4.00 -8.66 27.11
CA LEU A 105 -4.83 -9.20 28.20
C LEU A 105 -5.73 -10.38 27.80
N GLY A 106 -5.79 -10.76 26.52
CA GLY A 106 -6.60 -11.88 26.04
C GLY A 106 -8.12 -11.66 26.09
N GLY A 107 -8.59 -10.45 26.40
CA GLY A 107 -10.01 -10.12 26.54
C GLY A 107 -10.32 -8.66 26.22
N PRO A 108 -11.62 -8.29 26.17
CA PRO A 108 -12.06 -6.95 25.85
C PRO A 108 -11.62 -5.94 26.90
N THR A 109 -11.37 -4.70 26.47
CA THR A 109 -11.00 -3.60 27.38
C THR A 109 -12.06 -2.49 27.37
N PRO A 110 -12.19 -1.69 28.44
CA PRO A 110 -13.10 -0.53 28.45
C PRO A 110 -12.81 0.51 27.36
N ASN A 111 -11.64 0.46 26.72
CA ASN A 111 -11.19 1.46 25.74
C ASN A 111 -11.64 1.14 24.31
N GLU A 112 -11.84 -0.13 23.96
CA GLU A 112 -12.25 -0.50 22.59
C GLU A 112 -13.61 0.08 22.21
N GLY A 113 -14.58 0.05 23.13
CA GLY A 113 -15.91 0.62 22.92
C GLY A 113 -15.89 2.15 22.86
N LYS A 114 -14.97 2.80 23.59
CA LYS A 114 -14.78 4.27 23.52
C LYS A 114 -14.24 4.69 22.16
N LEU A 115 -13.23 3.98 21.65
CA LEU A 115 -12.69 4.24 20.32
C LEU A 115 -13.71 3.96 19.22
N ALA A 116 -14.49 2.87 19.35
CA ALA A 116 -15.52 2.52 18.39
C ALA A 116 -16.58 3.63 18.27
N ARG A 117 -17.09 4.12 19.41
CA ARG A 117 -18.04 5.25 19.44
C ARG A 117 -17.47 6.52 18.81
N ALA A 118 -16.24 6.88 19.16
CA ALA A 118 -15.60 8.07 18.59
C ALA A 118 -15.48 8.00 17.05
N LEU A 119 -15.29 6.80 16.49
CA LEU A 119 -15.25 6.61 15.04
C LEU A 119 -16.63 6.68 14.39
N THR A 120 -17.64 6.01 14.96
CA THR A 120 -19.01 6.03 14.42
C THR A 120 -19.66 7.41 14.53
N GLU A 121 -19.32 8.19 15.55
CA GLU A 121 -19.76 9.58 15.69
C GLU A 121 -19.04 10.52 14.70
N ARG A 122 -17.76 10.26 14.41
CA ARG A 122 -16.95 11.07 13.48
C ARG A 122 -17.31 10.82 12.01
N PHE A 123 -17.61 9.57 11.65
CA PHE A 123 -17.85 9.17 10.26
C PHE A 123 -19.28 8.67 10.08
N ALA A 124 -20.13 9.51 9.49
CA ALA A 124 -21.56 9.20 9.30
C ALA A 124 -21.86 7.95 8.47
N SER A 125 -20.89 7.43 7.71
CA SER A 125 -21.02 6.19 6.95
C SER A 125 -20.79 4.92 7.77
N PHE A 126 -20.37 5.04 9.04
CA PHE A 126 -20.05 3.90 9.90
C PHE A 126 -21.15 3.68 10.94
N ASP A 127 -22.00 2.68 10.72
CA ASP A 127 -22.95 2.20 11.73
C ASP A 127 -22.26 1.36 12.82
N ALA A 128 -21.19 0.64 12.45
CA ALA A 128 -20.39 -0.20 13.34
C ALA A 128 -18.96 -0.35 12.80
N VAL A 129 -18.02 -0.67 13.69
CA VAL A 129 -16.61 -0.86 13.33
C VAL A 129 -16.02 -2.12 13.98
N ARG A 130 -14.99 -2.69 13.35
CA ARG A 130 -14.15 -3.74 13.91
C ARG A 130 -12.68 -3.38 13.69
N PHE A 131 -11.86 -3.48 14.73
CA PHE A 131 -10.45 -3.12 14.64
C PHE A 131 -9.61 -4.21 14.00
N CYS A 132 -8.60 -3.79 13.24
CA CYS A 132 -7.60 -4.63 12.58
C CYS A 132 -6.21 -4.08 12.93
N ASN A 133 -5.18 -4.89 12.71
CA ASN A 133 -3.80 -4.53 13.01
C ASN A 133 -3.12 -3.78 11.84
N SER A 134 -3.74 -3.77 10.66
CA SER A 134 -3.23 -3.05 9.50
C SER A 134 -4.33 -2.66 8.51
N GLY A 135 -4.03 -1.70 7.62
CA GLY A 135 -4.91 -1.37 6.49
C GLY A 135 -5.07 -2.53 5.50
N THR A 136 -4.04 -3.38 5.34
CA THR A 136 -4.12 -4.61 4.53
C THR A 136 -5.17 -5.57 5.07
N GLU A 137 -5.16 -5.81 6.39
CA GLU A 137 -6.14 -6.66 7.07
C GLU A 137 -7.55 -6.06 6.98
N ALA A 138 -7.68 -4.75 7.19
CA ALA A 138 -8.95 -4.04 7.06
C ALA A 138 -9.57 -4.20 5.66
N ASN A 139 -8.79 -3.99 4.59
CA ASN A 139 -9.27 -4.16 3.21
C ASN A 139 -9.56 -5.63 2.89
N THR A 140 -8.77 -6.57 3.41
CA THR A 140 -9.01 -8.00 3.24
C THR A 140 -10.34 -8.41 3.86
N PHE A 141 -10.63 -7.98 5.08
CA PHE A 141 -11.93 -8.24 5.71
C PHE A 141 -13.08 -7.51 5.02
N ALA A 142 -12.90 -6.27 4.59
CA ALA A 142 -13.93 -5.55 3.84
C ALA A 142 -14.34 -6.29 2.56
N LEU A 143 -13.36 -6.81 1.80
CA LEU A 143 -13.60 -7.64 0.63
C LEU A 143 -14.29 -8.96 1.00
N ALA A 144 -13.80 -9.66 2.03
CA ALA A 144 -14.41 -10.91 2.49
C ALA A 144 -15.88 -10.72 2.89
N THR A 145 -16.18 -9.66 3.66
CA THR A 145 -17.54 -9.28 4.05
C THR A 145 -18.41 -8.95 2.84
N ALA A 146 -17.91 -8.16 1.88
CA ALA A 146 -18.67 -7.79 0.70
C ALA A 146 -19.00 -9.01 -0.18
N LEU A 147 -18.04 -9.92 -0.39
CA LEU A 147 -18.23 -11.15 -1.16
C LEU A 147 -19.20 -12.11 -0.45
N ALA A 148 -19.05 -12.29 0.86
CA ALA A 148 -19.96 -13.12 1.66
C ALA A 148 -21.38 -12.55 1.73
N PHE A 149 -21.54 -11.24 1.80
CA PHE A 149 -22.86 -10.61 1.84
C PHE A 149 -23.54 -10.63 0.47
N THR A 150 -22.81 -10.27 -0.60
CA THR A 150 -23.41 -10.12 -1.94
C THR A 150 -23.46 -11.43 -2.74
N GLN A 151 -22.73 -12.47 -2.31
CA GLN A 151 -22.53 -13.73 -3.04
C GLN A 151 -21.94 -13.55 -4.46
N LYS A 152 -21.35 -12.38 -4.73
CA LYS A 152 -20.66 -12.09 -5.99
C LYS A 152 -19.23 -12.60 -5.93
N LYS A 153 -18.65 -12.86 -7.10
CA LYS A 153 -17.27 -13.38 -7.25
C LYS A 153 -16.29 -12.37 -7.82
N LYS A 154 -16.77 -11.25 -8.37
CA LYS A 154 -15.94 -10.26 -9.06
C LYS A 154 -15.79 -9.01 -8.19
N VAL A 155 -14.56 -8.51 -8.11
CA VAL A 155 -14.20 -7.25 -7.48
C VAL A 155 -13.64 -6.34 -8.56
N LEU A 156 -14.16 -5.13 -8.66
CA LEU A 156 -13.60 -4.11 -9.55
C LEU A 156 -12.48 -3.38 -8.80
N VAL A 157 -11.33 -3.26 -9.45
CA VAL A 157 -10.15 -2.55 -8.95
C VAL A 157 -9.63 -1.58 -10.01
N PHE A 158 -8.89 -0.57 -9.60
CA PHE A 158 -8.28 0.40 -10.50
C PHE A 158 -6.79 0.14 -10.65
N GLU A 159 -6.27 0.41 -11.85
CA GLU A 159 -4.86 0.29 -12.13
C GLU A 159 -4.03 1.19 -11.21
N ASN A 160 -2.93 0.65 -10.67
CA ASN A 160 -2.04 1.30 -9.70
C ASN A 160 -2.72 1.61 -8.34
N GLY A 161 -3.89 1.04 -8.06
CA GLY A 161 -4.50 1.09 -6.74
C GLY A 161 -3.66 0.33 -5.70
N TYR A 162 -3.50 0.93 -4.52
CA TYR A 162 -2.82 0.33 -3.37
C TYR A 162 -3.78 0.19 -2.19
N HIS A 163 -4.06 -1.05 -1.80
CA HIS A 163 -4.97 -1.39 -0.70
C HIS A 163 -4.28 -2.27 0.36
N GLY A 164 -2.95 -2.25 0.39
CA GLY A 164 -2.13 -3.03 1.31
C GLY A 164 -1.19 -3.99 0.59
N GLY A 165 -0.35 -4.68 1.38
CA GLY A 165 0.72 -5.54 0.85
C GLY A 165 0.23 -6.69 -0.04
N THR A 166 -0.94 -7.25 0.27
CA THR A 166 -1.56 -8.35 -0.49
C THR A 166 -2.59 -7.86 -1.53
N LEU A 167 -2.82 -6.55 -1.62
CA LEU A 167 -3.86 -5.94 -2.47
C LEU A 167 -3.27 -4.72 -3.22
N SER A 168 -2.22 -4.96 -3.99
CA SER A 168 -1.54 -3.95 -4.81
C SER A 168 -1.69 -4.28 -6.30
N PHE A 169 -2.14 -3.28 -7.09
CA PHE A 169 -2.58 -3.47 -8.48
C PHE A 169 -1.72 -2.71 -9.50
N SER A 170 -0.39 -2.73 -9.33
CA SER A 170 0.54 -2.21 -10.34
C SER A 170 0.65 -3.16 -11.54
N ARG A 171 0.80 -2.62 -12.76
CA ARG A 171 1.02 -3.41 -14.00
C ARG A 171 2.18 -4.41 -13.90
N HIS A 172 3.15 -4.16 -13.02
CA HIS A 172 4.35 -4.98 -12.86
C HIS A 172 4.31 -5.89 -11.63
N ASN A 173 3.30 -5.75 -10.75
CA ASN A 173 3.12 -6.62 -9.59
C ASN A 173 2.35 -7.88 -9.98
N ARG A 174 3.09 -8.93 -10.37
CA ARG A 174 2.53 -10.26 -10.66
C ARG A 174 2.14 -11.06 -9.41
N CYS A 175 2.42 -10.54 -8.20
CA CYS A 175 2.29 -11.32 -6.97
C CYS A 175 0.86 -11.42 -6.40
N PHE A 176 -0.10 -10.59 -6.83
CA PHE A 176 -1.45 -10.62 -6.22
C PHE A 176 -2.62 -10.45 -7.19
N CYS A 177 -2.36 -10.03 -8.42
CA CYS A 177 -3.29 -10.31 -9.50
C CYS A 177 -2.90 -11.69 -10.03
N PRO A 178 -3.78 -12.71 -10.06
CA PRO A 178 -3.59 -13.74 -11.06
C PRO A 178 -3.57 -12.96 -12.37
N THR A 179 -2.39 -12.82 -12.96
CA THR A 179 -2.28 -12.44 -14.35
C THR A 179 -3.22 -13.41 -15.06
N SER A 180 -4.14 -12.87 -15.85
CA SER A 180 -4.89 -13.64 -16.81
C SER A 180 -3.89 -14.27 -17.79
N SER A 181 -3.26 -15.36 -17.37
CA SER A 181 -2.74 -16.40 -18.25
C SER A 181 -3.77 -17.52 -18.38
N TYR A 182 -5.03 -17.28 -17.99
CA TYR A 182 -6.16 -18.05 -18.47
C TYR A 182 -6.50 -17.58 -19.89
N THR A 183 -5.88 -18.24 -20.86
CA THR A 183 -6.35 -18.31 -22.25
C THR A 183 -7.61 -19.19 -22.31
N ASP A 184 -8.65 -18.83 -21.56
CA ASP A 184 -10.00 -19.37 -21.78
C ASP A 184 -10.97 -18.20 -21.99
N ALA A 185 -11.65 -18.24 -23.13
CA ALA A 185 -12.30 -17.13 -23.79
C ALA A 185 -13.67 -16.78 -23.18
N SER A 186 -13.79 -16.68 -21.85
CA SER A 186 -15.08 -16.36 -21.19
C SER A 186 -15.05 -15.36 -20.04
N MET A 187 -13.91 -14.71 -19.73
CA MET A 187 -13.87 -13.63 -18.73
C MET A 187 -13.34 -12.32 -19.30
N THR A 188 -14.22 -11.55 -19.94
CA THR A 188 -13.93 -10.18 -20.36
C THR A 188 -13.96 -9.23 -19.16
N LEU A 189 -12.81 -8.65 -18.83
CA LEU A 189 -12.70 -7.41 -18.06
C LEU A 189 -13.11 -6.26 -19.00
N HIS A 190 -14.23 -5.60 -18.72
CA HIS A 190 -14.63 -4.38 -19.44
C HIS A 190 -14.01 -3.17 -18.72
N VAL A 191 -12.86 -2.71 -19.21
CA VAL A 191 -12.39 -1.34 -18.98
C VAL A 191 -12.77 -0.52 -20.22
N ARG A 192 -13.87 0.25 -20.12
CA ARG A 192 -14.22 1.22 -21.16
C ARG A 192 -13.42 2.52 -20.94
N GLY A 193 -12.41 2.71 -21.79
CA GLY A 193 -12.19 3.94 -22.55
C GLY A 193 -11.44 5.10 -21.90
N SER A 194 -10.18 5.27 -22.28
CA SER A 194 -9.75 6.45 -23.02
C SER A 194 -8.52 6.08 -23.86
N THR A 195 -8.69 6.08 -25.17
CA THR A 195 -7.69 5.76 -26.19
C THR A 195 -6.62 6.85 -26.27
N TRP A 196 -5.36 6.46 -26.11
CA TRP A 196 -4.23 7.15 -26.74
C TRP A 196 -3.31 6.12 -27.40
N THR A 197 -2.97 6.42 -28.64
CA THR A 197 -2.27 5.60 -29.64
C THR A 197 -0.92 5.08 -29.14
N SER A 198 -0.72 3.75 -29.20
CA SER A 198 0.58 3.11 -29.01
C SER A 198 1.41 3.15 -30.30
N VAL A 199 2.65 3.62 -30.19
CA VAL A 199 3.73 3.44 -31.18
C VAL A 199 4.18 1.96 -31.15
N PRO A 200 4.41 1.28 -32.29
CA PRO A 200 4.67 -0.15 -32.30
C PRO A 200 6.14 -0.47 -31.99
N TYR A 201 6.39 -1.41 -31.06
CA TYR A 201 7.68 -2.09 -30.96
C TYR A 201 7.52 -3.60 -31.23
N LEU A 202 8.10 -3.99 -32.37
CA LEU A 202 8.55 -5.30 -32.85
C LEU A 202 8.13 -6.55 -32.06
N SER A 203 7.21 -7.29 -32.67
CA SER A 203 6.92 -8.70 -32.42
C SER A 203 8.00 -9.60 -33.03
N SER A 204 8.46 -10.63 -32.31
CA SER A 204 8.91 -11.85 -32.98
C SER A 204 8.62 -13.11 -32.15
N ARG A 205 7.95 -14.06 -32.82
CA ARG A 205 7.91 -15.52 -32.62
C ARG A 205 7.16 -16.06 -31.41
N TYR A 206 5.92 -16.52 -31.66
CA TYR A 206 5.53 -17.94 -31.54
C TYR A 206 4.19 -18.14 -32.27
N LYS A 207 4.11 -19.12 -33.16
CA LYS A 207 2.88 -19.51 -33.89
C LYS A 207 2.20 -20.67 -33.14
N ALA A 208 0.88 -20.61 -32.98
CA ALA A 208 0.03 -21.77 -32.69
C ALA A 208 -1.20 -21.75 -33.62
N PRO A 209 -1.66 -22.89 -34.18
CA PRO A 209 -2.81 -22.93 -35.11
C PRO A 209 -4.12 -23.46 -34.49
N GLY A 210 -5.26 -23.05 -35.09
CA GLY A 210 -6.60 -23.66 -34.98
C GLY A 210 -7.62 -22.83 -34.18
N ALA A 211 -8.54 -22.07 -34.81
CA ALA A 211 -9.94 -22.43 -35.16
C ALA A 211 -10.74 -22.98 -33.95
N TRP A 212 -11.88 -22.42 -33.53
CA TRP A 212 -13.19 -22.45 -34.21
C TRP A 212 -14.14 -21.32 -33.77
N SER A 213 -15.04 -20.96 -34.67
CA SER A 213 -16.09 -19.94 -34.59
C SER A 213 -17.39 -20.48 -33.96
N GLN A 214 -18.21 -19.58 -33.38
CA GLN A 214 -19.65 -19.36 -33.66
C GLN A 214 -20.27 -18.37 -32.63
N PRO A 215 -21.26 -17.52 -33.00
CA PRO A 215 -21.73 -16.39 -32.18
C PRO A 215 -23.10 -16.62 -31.52
N ARG A 216 -23.40 -15.98 -30.38
CA ARG A 216 -24.79 -15.75 -29.92
C ARG A 216 -25.00 -14.35 -29.34
N ARG A 217 -26.18 -13.80 -29.67
CA ARG A 217 -26.68 -12.42 -29.58
C ARG A 217 -27.07 -12.01 -28.14
N PRO A 218 -27.26 -10.70 -27.85
CA PRO A 218 -27.45 -10.19 -26.50
C PRO A 218 -28.93 -10.13 -26.09
N PHE A 219 -29.20 -10.23 -24.79
CA PHE A 219 -30.46 -9.72 -24.21
C PHE A 219 -30.19 -8.91 -22.95
N SER A 220 -30.92 -7.80 -22.89
CA SER A 220 -30.89 -6.67 -21.96
C SER A 220 -31.27 -7.04 -20.53
N ASN A 221 -30.81 -6.26 -19.55
CA ASN A 221 -31.46 -6.17 -18.24
C ASN A 221 -31.58 -4.73 -17.73
N THR A 222 -32.80 -4.39 -17.38
CA THR A 222 -33.21 -3.18 -16.66
C THR A 222 -33.20 -3.44 -15.15
N PHE A 223 -32.89 -2.38 -14.39
CA PHE A 223 -32.78 -2.21 -12.94
C PHE A 223 -33.85 -2.88 -12.05
N VAL A 224 -33.46 -3.29 -10.82
CA VAL A 224 -34.16 -2.93 -9.55
C VAL A 224 -33.16 -2.95 -8.37
N THR A 225 -33.10 -1.86 -7.60
CA THR A 225 -32.40 -1.76 -6.31
C THR A 225 -33.36 -2.08 -5.15
N ARG A 226 -32.95 -2.92 -4.19
CA ARG A 226 -33.57 -2.96 -2.85
C ARG A 226 -32.49 -2.98 -1.76
N ARG A 227 -32.55 -1.96 -0.89
CA ARG A 227 -31.98 -1.96 0.47
C ARG A 227 -32.71 -3.00 1.30
N LEU A 228 -32.00 -3.89 1.99
CA LEU A 228 -32.56 -4.66 3.11
C LEU A 228 -31.52 -4.84 4.21
N GLY A 229 -32.02 -4.74 5.44
CA GLY A 229 -31.30 -4.61 6.70
C GLY A 229 -30.53 -5.86 7.13
N TRP A 230 -29.55 -5.62 7.99
CA TRP A 230 -28.68 -6.62 8.57
C TRP A 230 -29.41 -7.53 9.54
N ALA A 231 -29.15 -8.83 9.40
CA ALA A 231 -29.46 -9.85 10.39
C ALA A 231 -28.56 -9.66 11.61
N ARG A 232 -29.18 -9.66 12.80
CA ARG A 232 -28.49 -9.75 14.10
C ARG A 232 -27.84 -11.13 14.22
N PHE A 233 -26.57 -11.17 14.61
CA PHE A 233 -25.99 -12.31 15.30
C PHE A 233 -26.34 -12.21 16.79
#